data_AF-A0A5Q4Z216-F1
#
_entry.id   AF-A0A5Q4Z216-F1
#
_cell.length_a   1.000
_cell.length_b   1.000
_cell.length_c   1.000
_cell.angle_alpha   90.00
_cell.angle_beta   90.00
_cell.angle_gamma   90.00
#
_symmetry.space_group_name_H-M   'P 1'
#
loop_
_entity.id
_entity.type
_entity.pdbx_description
1 polymer ?
#
loop_
_entity_poly.entity_id
_entity_poly.type
_entity_poly.pdbx_seq_one_letter_code
_entity_poly.pdbx_strand_id
1 'polypeptide(L)' 'MTLDELKGTGIVVSHIVDAELGNKSIACVGIVTPGGIRSNDGQYWLGDSDIEAASRCYEAVFTR' A
#
# COMPACT_ATOMS: atom_id res chain seq x y z
N MET A 1 -6.25 13.88 0.06
CA MET A 1 -6.00 12.86 1.09
C MET A 1 -4.50 12.80 1.29
N THR A 2 -4.04 12.85 2.53
CA THR A 2 -2.63 12.71 2.91
C THR A 2 -2.30 11.25 3.21
N LEU A 3 -1.01 10.91 3.18
CA LEU A 3 -0.55 9.55 3.51
C LEU A 3 -0.89 9.16 4.97
N ASP A 4 -0.90 10.12 5.89
CA ASP A 4 -1.22 9.86 7.30
C ASP A 4 -2.70 9.53 7.49
N GLU A 5 -3.59 10.28 6.84
CA GLU A 5 -5.03 9.98 6.80
C GLU A 5 -5.29 8.57 6.22
N LEU A 6 -4.59 8.20 5.14
CA LEU A 6 -4.68 6.87 4.54
C LEU A 6 -4.22 5.77 5.50
N LYS A 7 -3.09 5.97 6.19
CA LYS A 7 -2.60 5.03 7.20
C LYS A 7 -3.57 4.85 8.37
N GLY A 8 -4.28 5.91 8.74
CA GLY A 8 -5.35 5.88 9.75
C GLY A 8 -6.51 4.93 9.41
N THR A 9 -6.66 4.53 8.15
CA THR A 9 -7.69 3.57 7.70
C THR A 9 -7.26 2.10 7.79
N GLY A 10 -6.03 1.83 8.23
CA GLY A 10 -5.45 0.48 8.23
C GLY A 10 -4.69 0.12 6.95
N ILE A 11 -4.48 1.09 6.06
CA ILE A 11 -3.60 0.93 4.91
C ILE A 11 -2.15 1.00 5.37
N VAL A 12 -1.36 0.00 5.00
CA VAL A 12 0.08 -0.03 5.20
C VAL A 12 0.78 0.13 3.86
N VAL A 13 1.92 0.81 3.87
CA VAL A 13 2.75 1.03 2.69
C VAL A 13 4.14 0.47 2.92
N SER A 14 4.69 -0.19 1.91
CA SER A 14 6.07 -0.67 1.87
C SER A 14 6.69 -0.36 0.51
N HIS A 15 7.97 -0.66 0.36
CA HIS A 15 8.70 -0.48 -0.89
C HIS A 15 9.16 -1.83 -1.41
N ILE A 16 8.95 -2.04 -2.70
CA ILE A 16 9.54 -3.17 -3.42
C ILE A 16 10.62 -2.66 -4.34
N VAL A 17 11.73 -3.39 -4.37
CA VAL A 17 12.82 -3.19 -5.32
C VAL A 17 12.85 -4.42 -6.19
N ASP A 18 12.50 -4.24 -7.46
CA ASP A 18 12.48 -5.30 -8.45
C ASP A 18 13.33 -4.91 -9.66
N ALA A 19 14.00 -5.89 -10.27
CA ALA A 19 14.93 -5.63 -11.36
C ALA A 19 14.23 -5.14 -12.64
N GLU A 20 12.96 -5.48 -12.84
CA GLU A 20 12.16 -5.11 -14.00
C GLU A 20 11.28 -3.88 -13.72
N LEU A 21 10.71 -3.78 -12.51
CA LEU A 21 9.79 -2.71 -12.11
C LEU A 21 10.49 -1.51 -11.45
N GLY A 22 11.76 -1.67 -11.08
CA GLY A 22 12.53 -0.66 -10.34
C GLY A 22 12.03 -0.51 -8.90
N ASN A 23 12.16 0.70 -8.36
CA ASN A 23 11.65 1.05 -7.04
C ASN A 23 10.17 1.42 -7.16
N LYS A 24 9.29 0.65 -6.52
CA LYS A 24 7.86 0.96 -6.44
C LYS A 24 7.39 0.95 -5.00
N SER A 25 6.39 1.78 -4.72
CA SER A 25 5.65 1.69 -3.46
C SER A 25 4.51 0.70 -3.63
N ILE A 26 4.30 -0.12 -2.61
CA ILE A 26 3.23 -1.10 -2.52
C ILE A 26 2.36 -0.76 -1.31
N ALA A 27 1.05 -0.78 -1.48
CA ALA A 27 0.10 -0.57 -0.39
C ALA A 27 -0.89 -1.73 -0.29
N CYS A 28 -1.36 -2.02 0.92
CA CYS A 28 -2.46 -2.93 1.17
C CYS A 28 -3.18 -2.59 2.49
N VAL A 29 -4.38 -3.10 2.69
CA VAL A 29 -5.03 -3.08 4.00
C VAL A 29 -4.50 -4.23 4.82
N GLY A 30 -3.88 -3.95 5.96
CA GLY A 30 -3.18 -4.99 6.69
C GLY A 30 -2.37 -4.51 7.88
N ILE A 31 -1.38 -5.33 8.24
CA ILE A 31 -0.48 -5.05 9.37
C ILE A 31 0.98 -5.09 8.91
N VAL A 32 1.79 -4.27 9.56
CA VAL A 32 3.25 -4.37 9.47
C VAL A 32 3.70 -5.52 10.38
N THR A 33 4.46 -6.44 9.82
CA THR A 33 5.08 -7.58 10.52
C THR A 33 6.60 -7.45 10.46
N PRO A 34 7.35 -8.17 11.32
CA PRO A 34 8.81 -8.15 11.27
C PRO A 34 9.42 -8.58 9.93
N GLY A 35 8.66 -9.30 9.09
CA GLY A 35 9.05 -9.75 7.75
C GLY A 35 8.55 -8.88 6.60
N GLY A 36 7.87 -7.75 6.88
CA GLY A 36 7.27 -6.87 5.85
C GLY A 36 5.78 -6.63 6.09
N ILE A 37 5.04 -6.29 5.05
CA ILE A 37 3.59 -6.05 5.15
C ILE A 37 2.81 -7.33 4.88
N ARG A 38 1.81 -7.62 5.72
CA ARG A 38 0.84 -8.69 5.48
C ARG A 38 -0.51 -8.07 5.15
N SER A 39 -0.99 -8.33 3.94
CA SER A 39 -2.34 -7.96 3.53
C SER A 39 -3.39 -8.84 4.21
N ASN A 40 -4.51 -8.25 4.61
CA ASN A 40 -5.63 -8.95 5.24
C ASN A 40 -6.43 -9.79 4.23
N ASP A 41 -6.53 -9.32 2.99
CA ASP A 41 -7.30 -9.94 1.91
C ASP A 41 -6.41 -10.52 0.79
N GLY A 42 -5.09 -10.39 0.92
CA GLY A 42 -4.12 -10.83 -0.07
C GLY A 42 -3.99 -9.90 -1.27
N GLN A 43 -4.68 -8.76 -1.28
CA GLN A 43 -4.58 -7.76 -2.34
C GLN A 43 -3.51 -6.72 -2.05
N TYR A 44 -2.93 -6.19 -3.13
CA TYR A 44 -1.86 -5.20 -3.10
C TYR A 44 -1.98 -4.24 -4.29
N TRP A 45 -1.61 -2.98 -4.07
CA TRP A 45 -1.65 -1.94 -5.08
C TRP A 45 -0.28 -1.27 -5.21
N LEU A 46 0.18 -1.11 -6.45
CA LEU A 46 1.45 -0.48 -6.77
C LEU A 46 1.26 0.99 -7.14
N GLY A 47 2.25 1.81 -6.78
CA GLY A 47 2.38 3.20 -7.18
C GLY A 47 3.84 3.61 -7.35
N ASP A 48 4.06 4.70 -8.05
CA ASP A 48 5.39 5.33 -8.19
C ASP A 48 5.78 6.11 -6.93
N SER A 49 4.83 6.32 -6.02
CA SER A 49 5.05 6.92 -4.70
C SER A 49 4.12 6.32 -3.65
N ASP A 50 4.48 6.49 -2.37
CA ASP A 50 3.69 5.99 -1.24
C ASP A 50 2.24 6.46 -1.26
N ILE A 51 2.03 7.74 -1.55
CA ILE A 51 0.70 8.34 -1.59
C ILE A 51 -0.12 7.79 -2.75
N GLU A 52 0.49 7.51 -3.89
CA GLU A 52 -0.20 6.93 -5.03
C GLU A 52 -0.62 5.49 -4.76
N ALA A 53 0.29 4.67 -4.24
CA ALA A 53 -0.01 3.28 -3.87
C ALA A 53 -1.14 3.23 -2.83
N ALA A 54 -1.05 4.05 -1.79
CA ALA A 54 -2.05 4.12 -0.73
C ALA A 54 -3.41 4.64 -1.23
N SER A 55 -3.42 5.64 -2.13
CA SER A 55 -4.67 6.16 -2.71
C SER A 55 -5.38 5.11 -3.56
N ARG A 56 -4.64 4.38 -4.40
CA ARG A 56 -5.20 3.28 -5.20
C ARG A 56 -5.78 2.16 -4.34
N CYS A 57 -5.09 1.82 -3.24
CA CYS A 57 -5.59 0.88 -2.25
C CYS A 57 -6.88 1.38 -1.61
N TYR A 58 -6.93 2.67 -1.23
CA TYR A 58 -8.11 3.26 -0.61
C TYR A 58 -9.31 3.26 -1.56
N GLU A 59 -9.13 3.68 -2.80
CA GLU A 59 -10.20 3.73 -3.80
C GLU A 59 -10.78 2.35 -4.08
N ALA A 60 -9.93 1.32 -4.12
CA ALA A 60 -10.36 -0.05 -4.37
C ALA A 60 -11.17 -0.66 -3.19
N VAL A 61 -10.86 -0.27 -1.96
CA VAL A 61 -11.45 -0.87 -0.74
C VAL A 61 -12.62 -0.08 -0.20
N PHE A 62 -12.55 1.26 -0.20
CA PHE A 62 -13.48 2.12 0.53
C PHE A 62 -14.45 2.91 -0.36
N THR A 63 -14.25 2.92 -1.68
CA THR A 63 -15.11 3.65 -2.64
C THR A 63 -15.98 2.72 -3.49
N ARG A 64 -16.18 1.46 -3.05
CA ARG A 64 -17.06 0.47 -3.68
C ARG A 64 -18.33 0.21 -2.90
#